data_AF-A0A6V7H9R5-F1
#
_entry.id   AF-A0A6V7H9R5-F1
#
_cell.length_a   1.000
_cell.length_b   1.000
_cell.length_c   1.000
_cell.angle_alpha   90.00
_cell.angle_beta   90.00
_cell.angle_gamma   90.00
#
_symmetry.space_group_name_H-M   'P 1'
#
loop_
_entity.id
_entity.type
_entity.pdbx_description
1 polymer ?
#
loop_
_entity_poly.entity_id
_entity_poly.type
_entity_poly.pdbx_seq_one_letter_code
_entity_poly.pdbx_strand_id
1 'polypeptide(L)' 'PEQLLVDDICGENEIFSYCYANPSCEKSCDNIDVWESVPCIRTKNCLSGCICEQGYVRDKSQGICILENMCPRIRH' A
#
# COMPACT_ATOMS: atom_id res chain seq x y z
N PRO A 1 6.05 -21.85 -20.27
CA PRO A 1 6.17 -20.47 -20.83
C PRO A 1 5.47 -19.43 -19.93
N GLU A 2 5.68 -19.50 -18.60
CA GLU A 2 4.81 -18.81 -17.61
C GLU A 2 5.57 -17.98 -16.58
N GLN A 3 6.82 -17.60 -16.83
CA GLN A 3 7.66 -16.90 -15.84
C GLN A 3 8.23 -15.56 -16.29
N LEU A 4 7.59 -14.87 -17.24
CA LEU A 4 8.20 -13.69 -17.88
C LEU A 4 7.43 -12.37 -17.73
N LEU A 5 6.48 -12.25 -16.79
CA LEU A 5 5.72 -11.00 -16.55
C LEU A 5 5.41 -10.72 -15.07
N VAL A 6 6.11 -11.35 -14.11
CA VAL A 6 5.82 -11.11 -12.68
C VAL A 6 6.25 -9.69 -12.25
N ASP A 7 7.24 -9.11 -12.95
CA ASP A 7 7.68 -7.72 -12.75
C ASP A 7 6.69 -6.68 -13.33
N ASP A 8 5.65 -7.09 -14.09
CA ASP A 8 4.68 -6.21 -14.77
C ASP A 8 3.28 -6.20 -14.11
N ILE A 9 3.09 -6.90 -12.99
CA ILE A 9 1.76 -6.97 -12.32
C ILE A 9 1.57 -5.78 -11.37
N CYS A 10 2.64 -5.33 -10.71
CA CYS A 10 2.61 -4.27 -9.72
C CYS A 10 3.63 -3.20 -10.06
N GLY A 11 3.36 -1.96 -9.63
CA GLY A 11 4.23 -0.82 -9.88
C GLY A 11 5.51 -0.85 -9.06
N GLU A 12 6.31 0.21 -9.21
CA GLU A 12 7.52 0.39 -8.41
C GLU A 12 7.19 0.43 -6.91
N ASN A 13 7.98 -0.30 -6.11
CA ASN A 13 7.80 -0.44 -4.65
C ASN A 13 6.47 -1.08 -4.23
N GLU A 14 5.87 -1.89 -5.10
CA GLU A 14 4.70 -2.70 -4.82
C GLU A 14 5.00 -4.19 -4.90
N ILE A 15 4.28 -4.97 -4.10
CA ILE A 15 4.30 -6.43 -4.13
C ILE A 15 2.88 -6.97 -4.33
N PHE A 16 2.77 -8.05 -5.10
CA PHE A 16 1.49 -8.74 -5.23
C PHE A 16 1.17 -9.48 -3.94
N SER A 17 -0.02 -9.22 -3.40
CA SER A 17 -0.54 -9.83 -2.18
C SER A 17 -1.84 -10.55 -2.48
N TYR A 18 -2.00 -11.76 -1.92
CA TYR A 18 -3.20 -12.57 -2.14
C TYR A 18 -4.41 -12.14 -1.29
N CYS A 19 -4.20 -11.39 -0.20
CA CYS A 19 -5.28 -11.05 0.72
C CYS A 19 -5.22 -9.63 1.30
N TYR A 20 -4.12 -8.89 1.16
CA TYR A 20 -3.95 -7.61 1.85
C TYR A 20 -4.22 -6.39 0.97
N ALA A 21 -4.70 -6.58 -0.26
CA ALA A 21 -4.92 -5.51 -1.22
C ALA A 21 -6.32 -4.89 -1.13
N ASN A 22 -6.81 -4.67 0.10
CA ASN A 22 -8.06 -3.96 0.28
C ASN A 22 -7.81 -2.45 0.12
N PRO A 23 -8.36 -1.79 -0.92
CA PRO A 23 -8.10 -0.37 -1.18
C PRO A 23 -8.64 0.55 -0.07
N SER A 24 -9.63 0.09 0.70
CA SER A 24 -10.14 0.81 1.87
C SER A 24 -9.29 0.60 3.13
N CYS A 25 -8.25 -0.24 3.06
CA CYS A 25 -7.40 -0.61 4.17
C CYS A 25 -5.91 -0.64 3.79
N GLU A 26 -5.43 0.49 3.30
CA GLU A 26 -4.03 0.67 2.89
C GLU A 26 -3.34 1.74 3.73
N LYS A 27 -2.06 1.50 4.05
CA LYS A 27 -1.21 2.49 4.73
C LYS A 27 -0.80 3.56 3.72
N SER A 28 -1.06 4.81 4.06
CA SER A 28 -0.89 5.98 3.20
C SER A 28 -0.30 7.13 3.99
N CYS A 29 0.17 8.17 3.30
CA CYS A 29 0.67 9.37 3.97
C CYS A 29 -0.38 10.05 4.88
N ASP A 30 -1.67 9.90 4.58
CA ASP A 30 -2.75 10.56 5.34
C ASP A 30 -3.08 9.87 6.68
N ASN A 31 -2.70 8.59 6.83
CA ASN A 31 -3.09 7.77 7.98
C ASN A 31 -1.90 7.12 8.69
N ILE A 32 -0.66 7.50 8.33
CA ILE A 32 0.56 6.90 8.87
C ILE A 32 0.63 7.00 10.40
N ASP A 33 0.27 8.15 10.97
CA ASP A 33 0.33 8.41 12.42
C ASP A 33 -0.72 7.64 13.22
N VAL A 34 -1.80 7.21 12.56
CA VAL A 34 -2.93 6.50 13.18
C VAL A 34 -3.06 5.07 12.69
N TRP A 35 -2.11 4.58 11.86
CA TRP A 35 -2.20 3.30 11.16
C TRP A 35 -2.56 2.16 12.12
N GLU A 36 -1.83 2.01 13.23
CA GLU A 36 -2.07 0.95 14.23
C GLU A 36 -3.47 0.97 14.88
N SER A 37 -4.19 2.09 14.79
CA SER A 37 -5.55 2.27 15.30
C SER A 37 -6.63 2.11 14.23
N VAL A 38 -6.27 1.96 12.95
CA VAL A 38 -7.24 1.85 11.85
C VAL A 38 -8.03 0.54 11.99
N PRO A 39 -9.37 0.58 12.13
CA PRO A 39 -10.19 -0.61 12.42
C PRO A 39 -10.10 -1.72 11.37
N CYS A 40 -9.88 -1.34 10.11
CA CYS A 40 -9.85 -2.29 9.01
C CYS A 40 -8.67 -3.28 9.09
N ILE A 41 -7.55 -2.92 9.74
CA ILE A 41 -6.37 -3.79 9.89
C ILE A 41 -6.72 -5.06 10.70
N ARG A 42 -7.68 -4.92 11.62
CA ARG A 42 -8.18 -6.04 12.43
C ARG A 42 -9.26 -6.85 11.72
N THR A 43 -9.79 -6.33 10.62
CA THR A 43 -10.84 -6.97 9.83
C THR A 43 -10.18 -7.75 8.70
N LYS A 44 -10.29 -9.07 8.71
CA LYS A 44 -9.73 -9.91 7.65
C LYS A 44 -10.57 -9.81 6.38
N ASN A 45 -10.36 -8.75 5.61
CA ASN A 45 -10.89 -8.64 4.25
C ASN A 45 -9.83 -9.17 3.28
N CYS A 46 -9.95 -10.42 2.85
CA CYS A 46 -9.01 -11.01 1.90
C CYS A 46 -9.33 -10.51 0.49
N LEU A 47 -8.53 -9.57 -0.01
CA LEU A 47 -8.55 -9.13 -1.40
C LEU A 47 -7.14 -9.25 -2.00
N SER A 48 -7.06 -9.86 -3.18
CA SER A 48 -5.81 -10.01 -3.92
C SER A 48 -5.52 -8.77 -4.76
N GLY A 49 -4.26 -8.36 -4.86
CA GLY A 49 -3.82 -7.20 -5.62
C GLY A 49 -2.48 -6.67 -5.15
N CYS A 50 -2.07 -5.53 -5.69
CA CYS A 50 -0.80 -4.89 -5.36
C CYS A 50 -0.91 -4.06 -4.08
N ILE A 51 0.07 -4.21 -3.19
CA ILE A 51 0.21 -3.42 -1.97
C ILE A 51 1.59 -2.77 -1.96
N CYS A 52 1.76 -1.65 -1.27
CA CYS A 52 3.09 -1.11 -1.03
C CYS A 52 3.95 -2.11 -0.26
N GLU A 53 5.22 -2.24 -0.67
CA GLU A 53 6.21 -3.03 0.04
C GLU A 53 6.38 -2.51 1.48
N GLN A 54 6.88 -3.37 2.37
CA GLN A 54 7.15 -2.99 3.75
C GLN A 54 8.10 -1.77 3.83
N GLY A 55 7.70 -0.74 4.58
CA GLY A 55 8.43 0.52 4.70
C GLY A 55 8.02 1.59 3.66
N TYR A 56 7.16 1.21 2.71
CA TYR A 56 6.52 2.11 1.76
C TYR A 56 5.04 2.31 2.10
N VAL A 57 4.52 3.48 1.73
CA VAL A 57 3.13 3.88 1.91
C VAL A 57 2.61 4.53 0.64
N ARG A 58 1.31 4.39 0.41
CA ARG A 58 0.65 4.97 -0.76
C ARG A 58 0.57 6.49 -0.61
N ASP A 59 1.14 7.22 -1.56
CA ASP A 59 0.76 8.60 -1.79
C ASP A 59 -0.52 8.62 -2.64
N LYS A 60 -1.65 8.96 -2.03
CA LYS A 60 -2.94 9.00 -2.74
C LYS A 60 -3.00 10.09 -3.82
N SER A 61 -2.14 11.10 -3.74
CA SER A 61 -2.10 12.19 -4.72
C SER A 61 -1.49 11.73 -6.04
N GLN A 62 -0.48 10.86 -5.96
CA GLN A 62 0.27 10.36 -7.11
C GLN A 62 -0.08 8.92 -7.49
N GLY A 63 -0.70 8.16 -6.58
CA GLY A 63 -1.03 6.74 -6.76
C GLY A 63 0.15 5.78 -6.58
N ILE A 64 1.33 6.28 -6.20
CA ILE A 64 2.58 5.50 -6.09
C ILE A 64 2.94 5.17 -4.64
N CYS A 65 3.74 4.13 -4.46
CA CYS A 65 4.31 3.77 -3.15
C CYS A 65 5.64 4.48 -2.93
N ILE A 66 5.71 5.28 -1.87
CA ILE A 66 6.88 6.06 -1.47
C ILE A 66 7.31 5.68 -0.06
N LEU A 67 8.57 5.93 0.29
CA LEU A 67 9.04 5.74 1.67
C LEU A 67 8.21 6.57 2.65
N GLU A 68 7.93 6.00 3.82
CA GLU A 68 7.18 6.67 4.90
C GLU A 68 7.73 8.06 5.26
N ASN A 69 9.05 8.24 5.22
CA ASN A 69 9.72 9.50 5.52
C ASN A 69 9.65 10.55 4.39
N MET A 70 9.18 10.18 3.20
CA MET A 70 8.99 11.08 2.06
C MET A 70 7.57 11.64 1.97
N CYS A 71 6.68 11.27 2.88
CA CYS A 71 5.33 11.81 2.90
C CYS A 71 5.34 13.35 2.99
N PRO A 72 4.55 14.04 2.16
CA PRO A 72 4.50 15.49 2.16
C PRO A 72 3.97 15.96 3.52
N ARG A 73 4.75 16.80 4.22
CA ARG A 73 4.37 17.40 5.51
C ARG A 73 3.34 18.51 5.33
N ILE A 74 2.28 18.28 4.55
CA ILE A 74 1.16 19.22 4.50
C ILE A 74 0.37 18.97 5.78
N ARG A 75 0.78 19.70 6.81
CA ARG A 75 0.12 19.79 8.10
C ARG A 75 -1.22 20.49 7.87
N HIS A 76 -2.28 19.72 7.69
CA HIS A 76 -3.64 20.24 7.76
C HIS A 76 -4.02 20.53 9.22
#